data_AF-A0A0N0T7C5-F1
#
_entry.id   AF-A0A0N0T7C5-F1
#
_cell.length_a   1.000
_cell.length_b   1.000
_cell.length_c   1.000
_cell.angle_alpha   90.00
_cell.angle_beta   90.00
_cell.angle_gamma   90.00
#
_symmetry.space_group_name_H-M   'P 1'
#
loop_
_entity.id
_entity.type
_entity.pdbx_description
1 polymer ?
#
loop_
_entity_poly.entity_id
_entity_poly.type
_entity_poly.pdbx_seq_one_letter_code
_entity_poly.pdbx_strand_id
1 'polypeptide(L)'
;MSMGLAERVRSAVAALLHATGESQTALATALGVSQAQVSRRQSGSAAWSLADCDAVAAHYGVDVLDLLAGPTRAVEALPEARRRLPGGRATTARPAAVPDGGTR
;
A
#
# COMPACT_ATOMS: atom_id res chain seq x y z
N MET A 1 11.72 -3.28 -23.80
CA MET A 1 10.29 -3.64 -23.76
C MET A 1 9.59 -2.60 -22.90
N SER A 2 8.51 -2.00 -23.38
CA SER A 2 7.70 -1.06 -22.60
C SER A 2 6.93 -1.83 -21.51
N MET A 3 6.91 -1.28 -20.29
CA MET A 3 6.16 -1.83 -19.16
C MET A 3 4.66 -1.92 -19.51
N GLY A 4 4.10 -3.12 -19.42
CA GLY A 4 2.67 -3.34 -19.66
C GLY A 4 1.79 -2.70 -18.58
N LEU A 5 0.52 -2.42 -18.89
CA LEU A 5 -0.39 -1.72 -17.96
C LEU A 5 -0.50 -2.43 -16.61
N ALA A 6 -0.64 -3.77 -16.60
CA ALA A 6 -0.74 -4.53 -15.36
C ALA A 6 0.51 -4.39 -14.48
N GLU A 7 1.70 -4.37 -15.09
CA GLU A 7 2.96 -4.14 -14.35
C GLU A 7 3.02 -2.72 -13.81
N ARG A 8 2.62 -1.75 -14.63
CA ARG A 8 2.57 -0.34 -14.26
C ARG A 8 1.68 -0.08 -13.04
N VAL A 9 0.49 -0.68 -12.99
CA VAL A 9 -0.42 -0.58 -11.84
C VAL A 9 0.23 -1.17 -10.58
N ARG A 10 0.84 -2.35 -10.67
CA ARG A 10 1.53 -2.97 -9.52
C ARG A 10 2.68 -2.11 -9.01
N SER A 11 3.49 -1.57 -9.93
CA SER A 11 4.58 -0.64 -9.61
C SER A 11 4.06 0.64 -8.97
N ALA A 12 2.95 1.19 -9.45
CA ALA A 12 2.34 2.39 -8.87
C ALA A 12 1.81 2.15 -7.46
N VAL A 13 1.07 1.05 -7.24
CA VAL A 13 0.60 0.66 -5.90
C VAL A 13 1.78 0.42 -4.95
N ALA A 14 2.85 -0.24 -5.41
CA ALA A 14 4.05 -0.45 -4.61
C ALA A 14 4.73 0.87 -4.22
N ALA A 15 4.82 1.82 -5.16
CA ALA A 15 5.37 3.14 -4.92
C ALA A 15 4.53 3.95 -3.92
N LEU A 16 3.20 3.87 -4.00
CA LEU A 16 2.29 4.53 -3.04
C LEU A 16 2.44 3.95 -1.63
N LEU A 17 2.42 2.63 -1.45
CA LEU A 17 2.66 1.97 -0.16
C LEU A 17 4.01 2.40 0.44
N HIS A 18 5.04 2.45 -0.40
CA HIS A 18 6.36 2.94 0.00
C HIS A 18 6.33 4.42 0.39
N ALA A 19 5.70 5.27 -0.41
CA ALA A 19 5.63 6.71 -0.17
C ALA A 19 4.82 7.09 1.08
N THR A 20 3.79 6.31 1.45
CA THR A 20 2.90 6.68 2.57
C THR A 20 3.26 6.07 3.91
N GLY A 21 3.84 4.87 3.96
CA GLY A 21 3.98 4.17 5.26
C GLY A 21 3.33 2.82 5.28
N GLU A 22 2.36 2.66 4.38
CA GLU A 22 1.32 1.69 4.57
C GLU A 22 1.77 0.27 4.24
N SER A 23 1.23 -0.66 5.01
CA SER A 23 1.34 -2.09 4.73
C SER A 23 0.26 -2.51 3.73
N GLN A 24 0.44 -3.66 3.08
CA GLN A 24 -0.61 -4.25 2.27
C GLN A 24 -1.87 -4.57 3.09
N THR A 25 -1.74 -4.84 4.39
CA THR A 25 -2.88 -5.06 5.29
C THR A 25 -3.70 -3.79 5.46
N ALA A 26 -3.05 -2.64 5.63
CA ALA A 26 -3.75 -1.35 5.74
C ALA A 26 -4.53 -1.03 4.45
N LEU A 27 -3.88 -1.22 3.29
CA LEU A 27 -4.54 -1.07 1.99
C LEU A 27 -5.71 -2.06 1.83
N ALA A 28 -5.52 -3.32 2.22
CA ALA A 28 -6.57 -4.33 2.12
C ALA A 28 -7.81 -3.95 2.94
N THR A 29 -7.61 -3.45 4.17
CA THR A 29 -8.69 -2.93 5.02
C THR A 29 -9.43 -1.78 4.35
N ALA A 30 -8.71 -0.82 3.76
CA ALA A 30 -9.33 0.31 3.06
C ALA A 30 -10.14 -0.12 1.82
N LEU A 31 -9.68 -1.15 1.12
CA LEU A 31 -10.34 -1.71 -0.05
C LEU A 31 -11.45 -2.72 0.29
N GLY A 32 -11.66 -3.06 1.57
CA GLY A 32 -12.64 -4.06 1.98
C GLY A 32 -12.33 -5.48 1.51
N VAL A 33 -11.05 -5.81 1.30
CA VAL A 33 -10.57 -7.12 0.84
C VAL A 33 -9.57 -7.72 1.83
N SER A 34 -9.21 -8.99 1.64
CA SER A 34 -8.15 -9.63 2.42
C SER A 34 -6.75 -9.20 1.96
N GLN A 35 -5.77 -9.20 2.88
CA GLN A 35 -4.37 -8.95 2.53
C GLN A 35 -3.85 -9.98 1.51
N ALA A 36 -4.32 -11.23 1.56
CA ALA A 36 -3.97 -12.26 0.58
C ALA A 36 -4.43 -11.89 -0.85
N GLN A 37 -5.58 -11.22 -1.00
CA GLN A 37 -6.02 -10.71 -2.31
C GLN A 37 -5.09 -9.60 -2.81
N VAL A 38 -4.72 -8.64 -1.96
CA VAL A 38 -3.76 -7.58 -2.32
C VAL A 38 -2.39 -8.16 -2.67
N SER A 39 -1.89 -9.12 -1.90
CA SER A 39 -0.62 -9.80 -2.16
C SER A 39 -0.61 -10.49 -3.51
N ARG A 40 -1.67 -11.25 -3.84
CA ARG A 40 -1.80 -11.90 -5.15
C ARG A 40 -1.82 -10.91 -6.31
N ARG A 41 -2.47 -9.76 -6.13
CA ARG A 41 -2.47 -8.68 -7.13
C ARG A 41 -1.10 -8.05 -7.30
N GLN A 42 -0.38 -7.81 -6.21
CA GLN A 42 0.97 -7.26 -6.24
C GLN A 42 2.02 -8.23 -6.80
N SER A 43 1.85 -9.55 -6.62
CA SER A 43 2.71 -10.55 -7.26
C SER A 43 2.38 -10.81 -8.74
N GLY A 44 1.26 -10.28 -9.24
CA GLY A 44 0.78 -10.50 -10.60
C GLY A 44 0.06 -11.84 -10.81
N SER A 45 -0.16 -12.61 -9.75
CA SER A 45 -0.97 -13.84 -9.79
C SER A 45 -2.47 -13.58 -9.89
N ALA A 46 -2.91 -12.35 -9.60
CA ALA A 46 -4.26 -11.86 -9.86
C ALA A 46 -4.18 -10.47 -10.52
N ALA A 47 -5.16 -10.13 -11.34
CA ALA A 47 -5.25 -8.80 -11.94
C ALA A 47 -5.84 -7.79 -10.94
N TRP A 48 -5.40 -6.54 -11.07
CA TRP A 48 -6.14 -5.38 -10.57
C TRP A 48 -7.31 -5.13 -11.52
N SER A 49 -8.54 -5.20 -11.04
CA SER A 49 -9.70 -4.76 -11.83
C SER A 49 -9.75 -3.23 -11.88
N LEU A 50 -10.51 -2.66 -12.82
CA LEU A 50 -10.70 -1.21 -12.89
C LEU A 50 -11.36 -0.66 -11.62
N ALA A 51 -12.32 -1.39 -11.05
CA ALA A 51 -12.95 -1.02 -9.78
C ALA A 51 -11.93 -1.02 -8.62
N ASP A 52 -10.96 -1.94 -8.63
CA ASP A 52 -9.89 -1.91 -7.65
C ASP A 52 -8.95 -0.70 -7.87
N CYS A 53 -8.68 -0.32 -9.11
CA CYS A 53 -7.89 0.88 -9.43
C CYS A 53 -8.60 2.15 -8.94
N ASP A 54 -9.90 2.28 -9.15
CA ASP A 54 -10.70 3.40 -8.64
C ASP A 54 -10.66 3.44 -7.10
N ALA A 55 -10.82 2.29 -6.45
CA ALA A 55 -10.78 2.21 -4.99
C ALA A 55 -9.39 2.55 -4.41
N VAL A 56 -8.30 2.13 -5.08
CA VAL A 56 -6.93 2.53 -4.73
C VAL A 56 -6.75 4.04 -4.90
N ALA A 57 -7.17 4.59 -6.04
CA ALA A 57 -7.03 6.02 -6.34
C ALA A 57 -7.78 6.87 -5.31
N ALA A 58 -9.03 6.50 -5.00
CA ALA A 58 -9.84 7.12 -3.95
C ALA A 58 -9.18 6.99 -2.57
N HIS A 59 -8.66 5.79 -2.23
CA HIS A 59 -7.94 5.59 -0.97
C HIS A 59 -6.76 6.52 -0.85
N TYR A 60 -5.94 6.73 -1.89
CA TYR A 60 -4.77 7.61 -1.83
C TYR A 60 -5.07 9.10 -2.08
N GLY A 61 -6.28 9.44 -2.53
CA GLY A 61 -6.64 10.81 -2.90
C GLY A 61 -5.91 11.28 -4.17
N VAL A 62 -5.70 10.37 -5.12
CA VAL A 62 -5.09 10.64 -6.44
C VAL A 62 -6.09 10.39 -7.54
N ASP A 63 -5.88 10.96 -8.73
CA ASP A 63 -6.67 10.61 -9.91
C ASP A 63 -6.32 9.20 -10.40
N VAL A 64 -7.33 8.45 -10.87
CA VAL A 64 -7.11 7.09 -11.37
C VAL A 64 -6.21 7.06 -12.60
N LEU A 65 -6.23 8.10 -13.44
CA LEU A 65 -5.36 8.20 -14.61
C LEU A 65 -3.90 8.42 -14.20
N ASP A 66 -3.63 9.11 -13.09
CA ASP A 66 -2.28 9.24 -12.53
C ASP A 66 -1.76 7.90 -12.00
N LEU A 67 -2.62 7.11 -11.38
CA LEU A 67 -2.32 5.72 -10.98
C LEU A 67 -1.96 4.86 -12.21
N LEU A 68 -2.76 4.94 -13.28
CA LEU A 68 -2.57 4.18 -14.53
C LEU A 68 -1.42 4.72 -15.40
N ALA A 69 -0.97 5.96 -15.18
CA ALA A 69 0.19 6.54 -15.84
C ALA A 69 1.51 5.99 -15.26
N GLY A 70 1.49 5.52 -14.01
CA GLY A 70 2.56 4.73 -13.40
C GLY A 70 3.12 5.31 -12.12
N PRO A 71 4.17 4.68 -11.56
CA PRO A 71 4.64 4.96 -10.21
C PRO A 71 5.07 6.41 -9.98
N THR A 72 5.75 7.02 -10.95
CA THR A 72 6.19 8.41 -10.83
C THR A 72 5.00 9.36 -10.71
N ARG A 73 4.02 9.26 -11.63
CA ARG A 73 2.83 10.13 -11.64
C ARG A 73 1.97 9.92 -10.40
N ALA A 74 1.75 8.68 -10.00
CA ALA A 74 0.98 8.35 -8.81
C ALA A 74 1.57 8.99 -7.53
N VAL A 75 2.89 8.95 -7.37
CA VAL A 75 3.57 9.56 -6.20
C VAL A 75 3.59 11.08 -6.28
N GLU A 76 3.75 11.67 -7.46
CA GLU A 76 3.68 13.12 -7.67
C GLU A 76 2.29 13.67 -7.30
N ALA A 77 1.23 12.97 -7.68
CA ALA A 77 -0.16 13.32 -7.39
C ALA A 77 -0.55 13.13 -5.91
N LEU A 78 0.24 12.38 -5.14
CA LEU A 78 -0.08 12.05 -3.75
C LEU A 78 -0.13 13.32 -2.88
N PRO A 79 -1.23 13.56 -2.12
CA PRO A 79 -1.32 14.71 -1.22
C PRO A 79 -0.19 14.73 -0.19
N GLU A 80 0.35 15.92 0.10
CA GLU A 80 1.54 16.07 0.97
C GLU A 80 1.32 15.46 2.37
N ALA A 81 0.13 15.61 2.93
CA ALA A 81 -0.25 15.05 4.23
C ALA A 81 -0.16 13.51 4.31
N ARG A 82 -0.18 12.81 3.17
CA ARG A 82 -0.07 11.36 3.07
C ARG A 82 1.37 10.88 2.95
N ARG A 83 2.31 11.74 2.56
CA ARG A 83 3.70 11.36 2.33
C ARG A 83 4.36 11.07 3.68
N ARG A 84 5.15 9.98 3.76
CA ARG A 84 6.00 9.73 4.93
C ARG A 84 6.85 10.96 5.16
N LEU A 85 6.77 11.54 6.36
CA LEU A 85 7.76 12.50 6.81
C LEU A 85 9.12 11.78 6.93
N PRO A 86 10.17 12.25 6.26
CA PRO A 86 11.51 11.70 6.47
C PRO A 86 11.96 12.00 7.90
N GLY A 87 11.84 11.00 8.78
CA GLY A 87 12.23 11.10 10.20
C GLY A 87 11.37 10.28 11.17
N GLY A 88 10.14 9.92 10.77
CA GLY A 88 9.22 9.15 11.62
C GLY A 88 9.42 7.65 11.52
N ARG A 89 10.56 7.11 11.95
CA ARG A 89 10.67 5.66 12.15
C ARG A 89 9.82 5.32 13.38
N ALA A 90 8.60 4.84 13.16
CA ALA A 90 7.79 4.26 14.21
C ALA A 90 8.57 3.09 14.81
N THR A 91 9.18 3.34 15.96
CA THR A 91 9.72 2.31 16.84
C THR A 91 8.55 1.41 17.20
N THR A 92 8.44 0.26 16.54
CA THR A 92 7.67 -0.85 17.09
C THR A 92 8.42 -1.32 18.33
N ALA A 93 8.11 -0.69 19.47
CA ALA A 93 8.47 -1.17 20.78
C ALA A 93 7.86 -2.57 20.92
N ARG A 94 8.73 -3.58 20.91
CA ARG A 94 8.38 -4.97 21.19
C ARG A 94 7.89 -5.04 22.65
N PRO A 95 6.64 -5.42 22.94
CA PRO A 95 6.27 -5.70 24.33
C PRO A 95 6.92 -7.04 24.70
N ALA A 96 7.97 -6.98 25.53
CA ALA A 96 8.51 -8.14 26.22
C ALA A 96 8.21 -7.96 27.71
N ALA A 97 7.04 -8.45 28.14
CA ALA A 97 6.78 -8.80 29.52
C ALA A 97 5.56 -9.72 29.56
N VAL A 98 5.81 -11.03 29.64
CA VAL A 98 4.86 -11.96 30.26
C VAL A 98 5.43 -12.23 31.66
N PRO A 99 4.76 -11.81 32.74
CA PRO A 99 5.12 -12.22 34.08
C PRO A 99 4.42 -13.54 34.38
N ASP A 100 5.17 -14.57 34.74
CA ASP A 100 4.62 -15.71 35.48
C ASP A 100 5.36 -15.82 36.81
N GLY A 101 4.74 -15.25 37.83
CA GLY A 101 5.02 -15.58 39.22
C GLY A 101 4.23 -16.82 39.63
N GLY A 102 4.82 -17.69 40.46
CA GLY A 102 4.03 -18.75 41.09
C GLY A 102 4.82 -19.88 41.76
N THR A 103 5.24 -19.64 43.01
CA THR A 103 5.21 -20.56 44.16
C THR A 103 5.80 -21.98 44.03
N ARG A 104 6.86 -22.28 44.80
CA ARG A 104 6.81 -22.90 46.13
C ARG A 104 8.17 -22.87 46.81
#